data_AF-A0A2D6KVY1-F1
#
_entry.id   AF-A0A2D6KVY1-F1
#
_cell.length_a   1.000
_cell.length_b   1.000
_cell.length_c   1.000
_cell.angle_alpha   90.00
_cell.angle_beta   90.00
_cell.angle_gamma   90.00
#
_symmetry.space_group_name_H-M   'P 1'
#
loop_
_entity.id
_entity.type
_entity.pdbx_description
1 polymer ?
#
loop_
_entity_poly.entity_id
_entity_poly.type
_entity_poly.pdbx_seq_one_letter_code
_entity_poly.pdbx_strand_id
1 'polypeptide(L)'
;MGKNKYIKSLGKCIGNIVLHKILVKHTNKPESEKHLSDEIRDYSADVFEKAQEFTWTDEEKEEIKDKAVNRVKHLIKNYPEFSFSEKEVLKLIEESMDEMLL
;
A
#
# COMPACT_ATOMS: atom_id res chain seq x y z
N MET A 1 -6.46 -5.86 21.99
CA MET A 1 -7.14 -4.91 21.07
C MET A 1 -6.20 -3.99 20.29
N GLY A 2 -4.93 -3.80 20.69
CA GLY A 2 -3.98 -2.90 19.99
C GLY A 2 -3.49 -3.40 18.63
N LYS A 3 -2.84 -4.57 18.57
CA LYS A 3 -2.14 -5.06 17.35
C LYS A 3 -3.03 -5.20 16.12
N ASN A 4 -4.28 -5.65 16.27
CA ASN A 4 -5.25 -5.73 15.16
C ASN A 4 -5.54 -4.33 14.55
N LYS A 5 -5.55 -3.26 15.35
CA LYS A 5 -5.67 -1.89 14.83
C LYS A 5 -4.46 -1.52 13.96
N TYR A 6 -3.26 -1.96 14.34
CA TYR A 6 -2.05 -1.75 13.54
C TYR A 6 -2.09 -2.56 12.25
N ILE A 7 -2.47 -3.84 12.28
CA ILE A 7 -2.64 -4.67 11.07
C ILE A 7 -3.59 -3.97 10.08
N LYS A 8 -4.74 -3.47 10.56
CA LYS A 8 -5.69 -2.71 9.73
C LYS A 8 -5.09 -1.42 9.18
N SER A 9 -4.34 -0.69 10.00
CA SER A 9 -3.69 0.55 9.57
C SER A 9 -2.60 0.28 8.52
N LEU A 10 -1.73 -0.69 8.76
CA LEU A 10 -0.65 -1.09 7.86
C LEU A 10 -1.19 -1.52 6.50
N GLY A 11 -2.19 -2.41 6.48
CA GLY A 11 -2.84 -2.82 5.24
C GLY A 11 -3.45 -1.64 4.47
N LYS A 12 -4.04 -0.67 5.19
CA LYS A 12 -4.58 0.55 4.56
C LYS A 12 -3.47 1.41 3.94
N CYS A 13 -2.39 1.66 4.68
CA CYS A 13 -1.29 2.51 4.21
C CYS A 13 -0.55 1.84 3.03
N ILE A 14 -0.22 0.55 3.13
CA ILE A 14 0.40 -0.22 2.03
C ILE A 14 -0.50 -0.21 0.79
N GLY A 15 -1.80 -0.42 0.96
CA GLY A 15 -2.74 -0.35 -0.17
C GLY A 15 -2.80 1.03 -0.83
N ASN A 16 -2.71 2.11 -0.05
CA ASN A 16 -2.62 3.47 -0.60
C ASN A 16 -1.30 3.70 -1.35
N ILE A 17 -0.16 3.26 -0.78
CA ILE A 17 1.16 3.35 -1.41
C ILE A 17 1.15 2.67 -2.78
N VAL A 18 0.64 1.43 -2.84
CA VAL A 18 0.59 0.67 -4.10
C VAL A 18 -0.30 1.34 -5.12
N LEU A 19 -1.48 1.81 -4.72
CA LEU A 19 -2.35 2.57 -5.61
C LEU A 19 -1.63 3.80 -6.18
N HIS A 20 -0.93 4.56 -5.33
CA HIS A 20 -0.25 5.78 -5.79
C HIS A 20 0.95 5.45 -6.68
N LYS A 21 1.73 4.40 -6.36
CA LYS A 21 2.79 3.88 -7.24
C LYS A 21 2.22 3.53 -8.63
N ILE A 22 1.05 2.90 -8.66
CA ILE A 22 0.35 2.56 -9.91
C ILE A 22 -0.09 3.83 -10.67
N LEU A 23 -0.71 4.79 -9.99
CA LEU A 23 -1.18 6.04 -10.61
C LEU A 23 -0.02 6.89 -11.14
N VAL A 24 1.11 6.94 -10.43
CA VAL A 24 2.34 7.61 -10.90
C VAL A 24 2.81 7.05 -12.24
N LYS A 25 2.80 5.72 -12.40
CA LYS A 25 3.20 5.08 -13.67
C LYS A 25 2.32 5.45 -14.87
N HIS A 26 1.08 5.86 -14.62
CA HIS A 26 0.09 6.09 -15.68
C HIS A 26 -0.34 7.55 -15.83
N THR A 27 0.05 8.43 -14.90
CA THR A 27 -0.22 9.86 -15.02
C THR A 27 0.80 10.51 -15.96
N ASN A 28 0.31 11.44 -16.80
CA ASN A 28 1.15 12.27 -17.66
C ASN A 28 1.27 13.71 -17.14
N LYS A 29 0.76 13.98 -15.94
CA LYS A 29 0.71 15.32 -15.32
C LYS A 29 1.80 15.44 -14.25
N PRO A 30 2.82 16.30 -14.43
CA PRO A 30 3.90 16.48 -13.45
C PRO A 30 3.41 16.91 -12.07
N GLU A 31 2.36 17.73 -11.99
CA GLU A 31 1.81 18.16 -10.70
C GLU A 31 1.17 16.99 -9.94
N SER A 32 0.51 16.08 -10.66
CA SER A 32 -0.06 14.86 -10.08
C SER A 32 1.03 13.88 -9.66
N GLU A 33 2.10 13.74 -10.46
CA GLU A 33 3.24 12.90 -10.12
C GLU A 33 3.90 13.34 -8.80
N LYS A 34 4.14 14.66 -8.65
CA LYS A 34 4.69 15.21 -7.41
C LYS A 34 3.77 14.95 -6.21
N HIS A 35 2.49 15.25 -6.35
CA HIS A 35 1.52 15.04 -5.27
C HIS A 35 1.45 13.57 -4.83
N LEU A 36 1.33 12.65 -5.79
CA LEU A 36 1.27 11.21 -5.51
C LEU A 36 2.57 10.71 -4.87
N SER A 37 3.72 11.24 -5.29
CA SER A 37 5.02 10.89 -4.71
C SER A 37 5.19 11.37 -3.27
N ASP A 38 4.71 12.59 -2.97
CA ASP A 38 4.66 13.10 -1.60
C ASP A 38 3.75 12.23 -0.72
N GLU A 39 2.57 11.83 -1.21
CA GLU A 39 1.69 10.92 -0.47
C GLU A 39 2.31 9.53 -0.26
N ILE A 40 3.03 8.97 -1.25
CA ILE A 40 3.78 7.72 -1.09
C ILE A 40 4.79 7.85 0.05
N ARG A 41 5.54 8.96 0.11
CA ARG A 41 6.52 9.21 1.18
C ARG A 41 5.84 9.25 2.54
N ASP A 42 4.74 9.99 2.67
CA ASP A 42 4.05 10.19 3.94
C ASP A 42 3.45 8.87 4.46
N TYR A 43 2.80 8.08 3.58
CA TYR A 43 2.31 6.75 3.96
C TYR A 43 3.46 5.80 4.29
N SER A 44 4.60 5.87 3.58
CA SER A 44 5.74 5.00 3.86
C SER A 44 6.34 5.31 5.25
N ALA A 45 6.49 6.58 5.60
CA ALA A 45 6.95 6.99 6.93
C ALA A 45 6.03 6.45 8.04
N ASP A 46 4.72 6.54 7.85
CA ASP A 46 3.71 6.02 8.77
C ASP A 46 3.74 4.48 8.88
N VAL A 47 4.03 3.77 7.79
CA VAL A 47 4.24 2.32 7.82
C VAL A 47 5.50 1.98 8.61
N PHE A 48 6.63 2.64 8.36
CA PHE A 48 7.89 2.37 9.05
C PHE A 48 7.76 2.59 10.57
N GLU A 49 7.14 3.68 11.01
CA GLU A 49 6.90 3.95 12.42
C GLU A 49 6.08 2.82 13.06
N LYS A 50 4.98 2.43 12.42
CA LYS A 50 4.08 1.38 12.92
C LYS A 50 4.67 -0.02 12.87
N ALA A 51 5.51 -0.30 11.87
CA ALA A 51 6.14 -1.60 11.69
C ALA A 51 7.12 -1.91 12.82
N GLN A 52 7.79 -0.89 13.38
CA GLN A 52 8.77 -1.05 14.46
C GLN A 52 8.14 -1.32 15.83
N GLU A 53 6.85 -1.05 16.01
CA GLU A 53 6.15 -1.27 17.28
C GLU A 53 6.00 -2.75 17.65
N PHE A 54 6.08 -3.66 16.67
CA PHE A 54 5.86 -5.09 16.89
C PHE A 54 6.75 -5.96 16.00
N THR A 55 7.05 -7.17 16.48
CA THR A 55 7.48 -8.25 15.60
C THR A 55 6.24 -8.88 14.95
N TRP A 56 6.27 -9.00 13.62
CA TRP A 56 5.18 -9.52 12.81
C TRP A 56 5.40 -10.99 12.46
N THR A 57 4.43 -11.84 12.77
CA THR A 57 4.45 -13.23 12.32
C THR A 57 4.05 -13.34 10.86
N ASP A 58 4.35 -14.48 10.22
CA ASP A 58 3.97 -14.72 8.83
C ASP A 58 2.45 -14.66 8.64
N GLU A 59 1.66 -15.16 9.61
CA GLU A 59 0.20 -15.08 9.59
C GLU A 59 -0.30 -13.63 9.65
N GLU A 60 0.33 -12.78 10.47
CA GLU A 60 -0.02 -11.36 10.56
C GLU A 60 0.38 -10.59 9.31
N LYS A 61 1.53 -10.92 8.71
CA LYS A 61 1.95 -10.37 7.43
C LYS A 61 0.94 -10.72 6.35
N GLU A 62 0.46 -11.96 6.30
CA GLU A 62 -0.58 -12.35 5.35
C GLU A 62 -1.91 -11.60 5.60
N GLU A 63 -2.29 -11.35 6.85
CA GLU A 63 -3.47 -10.54 7.15
C GLU A 63 -3.30 -9.08 6.69
N ILE A 64 -2.09 -8.51 6.83
CA ILE A 64 -1.76 -7.18 6.32
C ILE A 64 -1.87 -7.16 4.79
N LYS A 65 -1.32 -8.18 4.12
CA LYS A 65 -1.37 -8.35 2.66
C LYS A 65 -2.81 -8.38 2.15
N ASP A 66 -3.66 -9.21 2.75
CA ASP A 66 -5.08 -9.31 2.38
C ASP A 66 -5.81 -7.96 2.51
N LYS A 67 -5.51 -7.21 3.57
CA LYS A 67 -6.09 -5.88 3.77
C LYS A 67 -5.58 -4.89 2.72
N ALA A 68 -4.29 -4.95 2.35
CA ALA A 68 -3.72 -4.12 1.29
C ALA A 68 -4.35 -4.42 -0.08
N VAL A 69 -4.51 -5.71 -0.42
CA VAL A 69 -5.18 -6.14 -1.66
C VAL A 69 -6.60 -5.61 -1.73
N ASN A 70 -7.38 -5.81 -0.66
CA ASN A 70 -8.75 -5.34 -0.58
C ASN A 70 -8.85 -3.82 -0.66
N ARG A 71 -7.88 -3.10 -0.07
CA ARG A 71 -7.81 -1.64 -0.14
C ARG A 71 -7.58 -1.17 -1.58
N VAL A 72 -6.62 -1.75 -2.30
CA VAL A 72 -6.36 -1.41 -3.70
C VAL A 72 -7.59 -1.74 -4.55
N LYS A 73 -8.15 -2.95 -4.45
CA LYS A 73 -9.37 -3.36 -5.18
C LYS A 73 -10.56 -2.44 -4.94
N HIS A 74 -10.68 -1.86 -3.74
CA HIS A 74 -11.73 -0.90 -3.43
C HIS A 74 -11.47 0.46 -4.09
N LEU A 75 -10.26 0.99 -3.98
CA LEU A 75 -9.93 2.33 -4.47
C LEU A 75 -9.79 2.40 -6.00
N ILE A 76 -9.30 1.33 -6.63
CA ILE A 76 -9.08 1.27 -8.07
C ILE A 76 -10.36 1.42 -8.89
N LYS A 77 -11.52 1.13 -8.27
CA LYS A 77 -12.85 1.36 -8.87
C LYS A 77 -13.11 2.84 -9.18
N ASN A 78 -12.41 3.76 -8.52
CA ASN A 78 -12.49 5.19 -8.77
C ASN A 78 -11.65 5.64 -9.98
N TYR A 79 -10.88 4.71 -10.56
CA TYR A 79 -9.90 4.95 -11.62
C TYR A 79 -10.12 3.99 -12.81
N PRO A 80 -11.34 3.92 -13.39
CA PRO A 80 -11.70 2.94 -14.43
C PRO A 80 -10.95 3.13 -15.75
N GLU A 81 -10.37 4.31 -15.99
CA GLU A 81 -9.61 4.66 -17.19
C GLU A 81 -8.24 3.97 -17.25
N PHE A 82 -7.78 3.41 -16.14
CA PHE A 82 -6.50 2.74 -16.06
C PHE A 82 -6.67 1.22 -15.96
N SER A 83 -5.99 0.47 -16.82
CA SER A 83 -6.01 -0.99 -16.82
C SER A 83 -4.86 -1.55 -16.00
N PHE A 84 -5.15 -2.40 -15.02
CA PHE A 84 -4.13 -3.01 -14.18
C PHE A 84 -4.38 -4.50 -14.03
N SER A 85 -3.31 -5.30 -14.07
CA SER A 85 -3.42 -6.72 -13.79
C SER A 85 -3.41 -6.98 -12.28
N GLU A 86 -4.24 -7.91 -11.81
CA GLU A 86 -4.21 -8.35 -10.41
C GLU A 86 -2.82 -8.85 -10.00
N LYS A 87 -2.10 -9.48 -10.94
CA LYS A 87 -0.72 -9.92 -10.77
C LYS A 87 0.24 -8.76 -10.47
N GLU A 88 0.09 -7.62 -11.16
CA GLU A 88 0.92 -6.44 -10.88
C GLU A 88 0.62 -5.86 -9.50
N VAL A 89 -0.66 -5.78 -9.12
CA VAL A 89 -1.07 -5.29 -7.80
C VAL A 89 -0.46 -6.16 -6.69
N LEU A 90 -0.57 -7.48 -6.82
CA LEU A 90 -0.02 -8.42 -5.84
C LEU A 90 1.50 -8.28 -5.73
N LYS A 91 2.19 -8.22 -6.86
CA LYS A 91 3.64 -8.03 -6.90
C LYS A 91 4.08 -6.74 -6.19
N LEU A 92 3.41 -5.62 -6.47
CA LEU A 92 3.74 -4.34 -5.83
C LEU A 92 3.44 -4.32 -4.33
N ILE A 93 2.42 -5.06 -3.88
CA ILE A 93 2.13 -5.23 -2.45
C ILE A 93 3.25 -6.04 -1.79
N GLU A 94 3.64 -7.17 -2.37
CA GLU A 94 4.74 -8.00 -1.84
C GLU A 94 6.04 -7.21 -1.74
N GLU A 95 6.44 -6.51 -2.82
CA GLU A 95 7.63 -5.66 -2.83
C GLU A 95 7.55 -4.56 -1.75
N SER A 96 6.40 -3.90 -1.59
CA SER A 96 6.24 -2.85 -0.58
C SER A 96 6.23 -3.39 0.85
N MET A 97 5.73 -4.62 1.05
CA MET A 97 5.77 -5.28 2.35
C MET A 97 7.19 -5.71 2.71
N ASP A 98 7.94 -6.27 1.77
CA ASP A 98 9.34 -6.62 1.98
C ASP A 98 10.19 -5.38 2.30
N GLU A 99 9.97 -4.27 1.59
CA GLU A 99 10.68 -3.01 1.88
C GLU A 99 10.41 -2.46 3.29
N MET A 100 9.24 -2.73 3.88
CA MET A 100 8.74 -1.99 5.05
C MET A 100 8.50 -2.83 6.30
N LEU A 101 8.36 -4.15 6.18
CA LEU A 101 8.02 -5.08 7.27
C LEU A 101 9.09 -6.17 7.50
N LEU A 102 10.28 -6.02 6.89
CA LEU A 102 11.46 -6.84 7.16
C LEU A 102 12.09 -6.48 8.51
#